data_AF-A0A9X3S189-F1
#
_entry.id   AF-A0A9X3S189-F1
#
_cell.length_a   1.000
_cell.length_b   1.000
_cell.length_c   1.000
_cell.angle_alpha   90.00
_cell.angle_beta   90.00
_cell.angle_gamma   90.00
#
_symmetry.space_group_name_H-M   'P 1'
#
loop_
_entity.id
_entity.type
_entity.pdbx_description
1 polymer ?
#
loop_
_entity_poly.entity_id
_entity_poly.type
_entity_poly.pdbx_seq_one_letter_code
_entity_poly.pdbx_strand_id
1 'polypeptide(L)'
;MQLRLDGIDTPETHYNGLAQPLGEPARDELLAWCGFSEVRWNADQVVASQPASIPAAVLTRMADVNGRPIALLLVGEGLPTDGASVAVDDALVARTANFALAASGAAYPTVYGTTPEPVRAALLAPAREAHAAGRGVWAVDASGGFELRSQASIGPAGALILPKLFRRCSDYLKAGMSGETLIEWLRRRQTGRNAQDDPVVVGGKTVRLSDLLRQDGRRISLTVSPLDMVFLD
;
A
#
# COMPACT_ATOMS: atom_id res chain seq x y z
N MET A 1 19.71 1.59 -2.27
CA MET A 1 18.75 2.02 -1.22
C MET A 1 17.36 1.62 -1.68
N GLN A 2 16.52 1.08 -0.79
CA GLN A 2 15.11 0.77 -1.09
C GLN A 2 14.23 1.83 -0.45
N LEU A 3 13.29 2.40 -1.21
CA LEU A 3 12.35 3.41 -0.74
C LEU A 3 11.01 2.77 -0.37
N ARG A 4 10.32 3.37 0.60
CA ARG A 4 8.91 3.13 0.86
C ARG A 4 8.14 4.41 0.58
N LEU A 5 7.24 4.39 -0.40
CA LEU A 5 6.40 5.54 -0.70
C LEU A 5 5.37 5.74 0.43
N ASP A 6 5.36 6.93 1.03
CA ASP A 6 4.44 7.33 2.11
C ASP A 6 2.98 7.36 1.62
N GLY A 7 2.04 7.03 2.49
CA GLY A 7 0.61 7.19 2.25
C GLY A 7 -0.05 6.25 1.23
N ILE A 8 0.70 5.38 0.55
CA ILE A 8 0.17 4.43 -0.45
C ILE A 8 0.71 3.01 -0.23
N ASP A 9 -0.06 2.01 -0.68
CA ASP A 9 0.29 0.59 -0.66
C ASP A 9 -0.23 -0.03 -1.97
N THR A 10 0.69 -0.43 -2.85
CA THR A 10 0.33 -1.07 -4.13
C THR A 10 0.05 -2.56 -3.92
N PRO A 11 -0.74 -3.19 -4.81
CA PRO A 11 -0.84 -4.65 -4.82
C PRO A 11 0.53 -5.32 -4.85
N GLU A 12 0.67 -6.43 -4.13
CA GLU A 12 1.97 -7.06 -3.91
C GLU A 12 2.48 -7.70 -5.21
N THR A 13 3.71 -7.35 -5.61
CA THR A 13 4.47 -8.09 -6.63
C THR A 13 5.22 -9.26 -6.03
N HIS A 14 5.65 -9.13 -4.77
CA HIS A 14 6.45 -10.13 -4.08
C HIS A 14 6.46 -9.93 -2.54
N TYR A 15 5.52 -10.58 -1.85
CA TYR A 15 5.51 -10.72 -0.39
C TYR A 15 5.78 -12.18 -0.01
N ASN A 16 7.00 -12.50 0.43
CA ASN A 16 7.42 -13.88 0.70
C ASN A 16 7.18 -14.84 -0.49
N GLY A 17 7.41 -14.37 -1.73
CA GLY A 17 7.10 -15.14 -2.94
C GLY A 17 5.64 -15.12 -3.38
N LEU A 18 4.77 -14.36 -2.71
CA LEU A 18 3.35 -14.25 -3.00
C LEU A 18 3.04 -12.93 -3.71
N ALA A 19 2.08 -12.95 -4.63
CA ALA A 19 1.68 -11.78 -5.40
C ALA A 19 0.15 -11.68 -5.49
N GLN A 20 -0.33 -10.47 -5.76
CA GLN A 20 -1.73 -10.14 -5.97
C GLN A 20 -2.01 -9.77 -7.44
N PRO A 21 -3.28 -9.79 -7.87
CA PRO A 21 -3.66 -9.16 -9.13
C PRO A 21 -3.19 -7.69 -9.15
N LEU A 22 -2.92 -7.15 -10.33
CA LEU A 22 -2.47 -5.76 -10.51
C LEU A 22 -1.14 -5.36 -9.84
N GLY A 23 -0.38 -6.28 -9.25
CA GLY A 23 0.95 -5.98 -8.70
C GLY A 23 1.94 -5.49 -9.77
N GLU A 24 2.09 -6.25 -10.85
CA GLU A 24 2.94 -5.85 -11.98
C GLU A 24 2.43 -4.59 -12.70
N PRO A 25 1.11 -4.45 -13.00
CA PRO A 25 0.56 -3.18 -13.50
C PRO A 25 0.88 -1.96 -12.63
N ALA A 26 0.77 -2.06 -11.29
CA ALA A 26 1.08 -0.94 -10.40
C ALA A 26 2.58 -0.58 -10.40
N ARG A 27 3.45 -1.58 -10.49
CA ARG A 27 4.90 -1.39 -10.69
C ARG A 27 5.19 -0.68 -12.02
N ASP A 28 4.54 -1.12 -13.09
CA ASP A 28 4.77 -0.58 -14.43
C ASP A 28 4.24 0.86 -14.54
N GLU A 29 3.12 1.18 -13.88
CA GLU A 29 2.62 2.55 -13.73
C GLU A 29 3.64 3.46 -13.06
N LEU A 30 4.25 3.02 -11.95
CA LEU A 30 5.30 3.80 -11.26
C LEU A 30 6.50 4.05 -12.17
N LEU A 31 6.95 3.03 -12.90
CA LEU A 31 8.09 3.14 -13.81
C LEU A 31 7.78 4.10 -14.97
N ALA A 32 6.60 3.97 -15.58
CA ALA A 32 6.14 4.86 -16.64
C ALA A 32 6.00 6.30 -16.15
N TRP A 33 5.44 6.52 -14.95
CA TRP A 33 5.31 7.85 -14.35
C TRP A 33 6.67 8.49 -14.09
N CYS A 34 7.65 7.70 -13.63
CA CYS A 34 9.03 8.14 -13.48
C CYS A 34 9.72 8.46 -14.83
N GLY A 35 9.10 8.14 -15.97
CA GLY A 35 9.66 8.35 -17.30
C GLY A 35 10.54 7.21 -17.80
N PHE A 36 10.54 6.05 -17.12
CA PHE A 36 11.21 4.86 -17.61
C PHE A 36 10.36 4.13 -18.66
N SER A 37 11.03 3.66 -19.69
CA SER A 37 10.49 2.88 -20.80
C SER A 37 11.45 1.74 -21.15
N GLU A 38 11.03 0.82 -22.02
CA GLU A 38 11.84 -0.32 -22.47
C GLU A 38 12.50 -1.10 -21.32
N VAL A 39 11.78 -1.26 -20.22
CA VAL A 39 12.30 -1.89 -19.00
C VAL A 39 12.54 -3.38 -19.25
N ARG A 40 13.79 -3.81 -19.08
CA ARG A 40 14.19 -5.21 -19.20
C ARG A 40 14.39 -5.83 -17.82
N TRP A 41 13.93 -7.07 -17.69
CA TRP A 41 13.85 -7.77 -16.43
C TRP A 41 14.75 -9.00 -16.43
N ASN A 42 15.33 -9.31 -15.28
CA ASN A 42 15.82 -10.63 -14.93
C ASN A 42 15.12 -11.08 -13.65
N ALA A 43 14.20 -12.03 -13.77
CA ALA A 43 13.23 -12.35 -12.73
C ALA A 43 12.47 -11.07 -12.28
N ASP A 44 12.58 -10.70 -11.00
CA ASP A 44 11.93 -9.55 -10.38
C ASP A 44 12.79 -8.28 -10.37
N GLN A 45 13.98 -8.31 -10.98
CA GLN A 45 14.91 -7.20 -11.01
C GLN A 45 14.97 -6.51 -12.37
N VAL A 46 14.94 -5.17 -12.35
CA VAL A 46 15.24 -4.35 -13.53
C VAL A 46 16.74 -4.44 -13.82
N VAL A 47 17.10 -4.90 -15.01
CA VAL A 47 18.50 -4.99 -15.48
C VAL A 47 18.85 -3.93 -16.52
N ALA A 48 17.85 -3.33 -17.19
CA ALA A 48 18.03 -2.19 -18.08
C ALA A 48 16.72 -1.40 -18.24
N SER A 49 16.82 -0.13 -18.60
CA SER A 49 15.68 0.73 -18.94
C SER A 49 16.15 1.91 -19.80
N GLN A 50 15.21 2.62 -20.41
CA GLN A 50 15.44 3.87 -21.12
C GLN A 50 14.59 4.99 -20.50
N PRO A 51 15.19 6.08 -19.96
CA PRO A 51 16.63 6.26 -19.74
C PRO A 51 17.16 5.32 -18.64
N ALA A 52 18.48 5.10 -18.55
CA ALA A 52 19.06 4.23 -17.53
C ALA A 52 18.95 4.79 -16.09
N SER A 53 18.77 6.11 -15.96
CA SER A 53 18.55 6.81 -14.70
C SER A 53 17.84 8.14 -14.94
N ILE A 54 17.21 8.66 -13.91
CA ILE A 54 16.52 9.96 -13.90
C ILE A 54 16.92 10.78 -12.68
N PRO A 55 16.89 12.11 -12.75
CA PRO A 55 16.92 12.97 -11.57
C PRO A 55 15.66 12.77 -10.72
N ALA A 56 15.84 12.58 -9.41
CA ALA A 56 14.76 12.47 -8.45
C ALA A 56 15.15 13.07 -7.10
N ALA A 57 14.16 13.53 -6.34
CA ALA A 57 14.33 13.92 -4.94
C ALA A 57 13.48 13.03 -4.03
N VAL A 58 14.10 12.57 -2.95
CA VAL A 58 13.46 11.74 -1.91
C VAL A 58 13.19 12.64 -0.72
N LEU A 59 11.93 13.06 -0.58
CA LEU A 59 11.53 13.86 0.58
C LEU A 59 11.14 12.91 1.72
N THR A 60 11.94 12.90 2.78
CA THR A 60 11.76 11.99 3.91
C THR A 60 11.96 12.70 5.23
N ARG A 61 11.24 12.23 6.26
CA ARG A 61 11.41 12.67 7.65
C ARG A 61 11.80 11.54 8.60
N MET A 62 11.77 10.29 8.13
CA MET A 62 11.99 9.10 8.94
C MET A 62 12.27 7.86 8.07
N ALA A 63 12.74 6.79 8.71
CA ALA A 63 12.86 5.47 8.11
C ALA A 63 11.97 4.46 8.83
N ASP A 64 11.55 3.42 8.12
CA ASP A 64 10.87 2.28 8.74
C ASP A 64 11.83 1.41 9.56
N VAL A 65 11.28 0.38 10.20
CA VAL A 65 12.04 -0.57 11.05
C VAL A 65 13.16 -1.32 10.30
N ASN A 66 13.11 -1.37 8.97
CA ASN A 66 14.13 -1.99 8.12
C ASN A 66 15.12 -0.95 7.56
N GLY A 67 15.05 0.31 8.01
CA GLY A 67 15.91 1.39 7.56
C GLY A 67 15.54 1.96 6.20
N ARG A 68 14.35 1.64 5.66
CA ARG A 68 13.89 2.19 4.37
C ARG A 68 13.30 3.58 4.60
N PRO A 69 13.74 4.63 3.87
CA PRO A 69 13.12 5.94 3.97
C PRO A 69 11.63 5.87 3.63
N ILE A 70 10.80 6.48 4.48
CA ILE A 70 9.38 6.72 4.21
C ILE A 70 9.28 8.05 3.48
N ALA A 71 8.94 8.02 2.20
CA ALA A 71 9.24 9.11 1.29
C ALA A 71 8.07 9.55 0.41
N LEU A 72 8.04 10.85 0.13
CA LEU A 72 7.40 11.39 -1.07
C LEU A 72 8.46 11.46 -2.18
N LEU A 73 8.14 10.92 -3.35
CA LEU A 73 9.08 10.87 -4.48
C LEU A 73 8.74 11.95 -5.51
N LEU A 74 9.69 12.86 -5.76
CA LEU A 74 9.65 13.83 -6.85
C LEU A 74 10.59 13.41 -7.97
N VAL A 75 10.18 13.60 -9.22
CA VAL A 75 10.97 13.31 -10.42
C VAL A 75 10.94 14.52 -11.35
N GLY A 76 12.00 14.72 -12.12
CA GLY A 76 12.05 15.70 -13.20
C GLY A 76 12.63 17.05 -12.77
N GLU A 77 12.06 18.15 -13.24
CA GLU A 77 12.56 19.50 -13.01
C GLU A 77 12.06 20.12 -11.70
N GLY A 78 12.76 21.15 -11.20
CA GLY A 78 12.40 21.86 -9.98
C GLY A 78 12.52 20.99 -8.73
N LEU A 79 13.56 20.16 -8.68
CA LEU A 79 13.91 19.36 -7.51
C LEU A 79 14.59 20.23 -6.45
N PRO A 80 14.28 20.04 -5.16
CA PRO A 80 15.00 20.71 -4.07
C PRO A 80 16.49 20.35 -4.08
N THR A 81 17.31 21.26 -3.56
CA THR A 81 18.72 20.97 -3.29
C THR A 81 18.85 19.85 -2.26
N ASP A 82 19.83 18.97 -2.44
CA ASP A 82 20.13 17.91 -1.47
C ASP A 82 20.42 18.49 -0.08
N GLY A 83 19.88 17.84 0.95
CA GLY A 83 19.94 18.29 2.34
C GLY A 83 19.05 19.48 2.70
N ALA A 84 18.30 20.07 1.75
CA ALA A 84 17.40 21.19 2.05
C ALA A 84 16.20 20.76 2.90
N SER A 85 15.77 21.65 3.80
CA SER A 85 14.46 21.54 4.44
C SER A 85 13.39 22.01 3.46
N VAL A 86 12.40 21.16 3.20
CA VAL A 86 11.35 21.42 2.20
C VAL A 86 10.00 21.48 2.91
N ALA A 87 9.27 22.57 2.72
CA ALA A 87 7.87 22.65 3.11
C ALA A 87 7.03 21.79 2.16
N VAL A 88 6.23 20.87 2.70
CA VAL A 88 5.37 19.97 1.93
C VAL A 88 3.95 20.54 1.98
N ASP A 89 3.55 21.21 0.91
CA ASP A 89 2.19 21.70 0.68
C ASP A 89 1.46 20.85 -0.38
N ASP A 90 0.18 21.14 -0.61
CA ASP A 90 -0.67 20.39 -1.54
C ASP A 90 -0.12 20.42 -2.98
N ALA A 91 0.44 21.56 -3.40
CA ALA A 91 1.02 21.73 -4.73
C ALA A 91 2.26 20.83 -4.93
N LEU A 92 3.09 20.71 -3.90
CA LEU A 92 4.24 19.82 -3.92
C LEU A 92 3.83 18.35 -3.84
N VAL A 93 2.82 17.99 -3.03
CA VAL A 93 2.28 16.62 -2.99
C VAL A 93 1.73 16.21 -4.36
N ALA A 94 1.02 17.10 -5.06
CA ALA A 94 0.45 16.84 -6.38
C ALA A 94 1.51 16.48 -7.46
N ARG A 95 2.77 16.85 -7.24
CA ARG A 95 3.90 16.52 -8.13
C ARG A 95 4.56 15.17 -7.82
N THR A 96 4.10 14.44 -6.81
CA THR A 96 4.75 13.22 -6.34
C THR A 96 4.22 11.97 -7.03
N ALA A 97 5.07 10.94 -7.11
CA ALA A 97 4.63 9.61 -7.53
C ALA A 97 3.50 9.09 -6.64
N ASN A 98 3.56 9.39 -5.33
CA ASN A 98 2.56 8.99 -4.35
C ASN A 98 1.16 9.49 -4.74
N PHE A 99 1.06 10.78 -5.09
CA PHE A 99 -0.18 11.38 -5.58
C PHE A 99 -0.62 10.74 -6.91
N ALA A 100 0.31 10.57 -7.85
CA ALA A 100 -0.01 10.02 -9.17
C ALA A 100 -0.59 8.60 -9.10
N LEU A 101 0.04 7.71 -8.31
CA LEU A 101 -0.44 6.34 -8.12
C LEU A 101 -1.80 6.29 -7.38
N ALA A 102 -2.03 7.20 -6.43
CA ALA A 102 -3.33 7.34 -5.79
C ALA A 102 -4.40 7.83 -6.78
N ALA A 103 -4.06 8.80 -7.62
CA ALA A 103 -4.96 9.40 -8.61
C ALA A 103 -5.31 8.45 -9.76
N SER A 104 -4.37 7.63 -10.23
CA SER A 104 -4.65 6.63 -11.27
C SER A 104 -5.35 5.38 -10.72
N GLY A 105 -5.36 5.21 -9.39
CA GLY A 105 -5.85 4.00 -8.74
C GLY A 105 -4.87 2.83 -8.83
N ALA A 106 -3.59 3.06 -9.15
CA ALA A 106 -2.57 2.01 -9.13
C ALA A 106 -2.22 1.55 -7.69
N ALA A 107 -2.55 2.35 -6.68
CA ALA A 107 -2.33 2.02 -5.28
C ALA A 107 -3.57 2.25 -4.41
N TYR A 108 -3.68 1.48 -3.34
CA TYR A 108 -4.58 1.81 -2.23
C TYR A 108 -3.95 2.94 -1.40
N PRO A 109 -4.70 3.95 -0.95
CA PRO A 109 -4.22 4.83 0.09
C PRO A 109 -4.09 4.02 1.38
N THR A 110 -2.91 4.06 1.96
CA THR A 110 -2.58 3.42 3.25
C THR A 110 -1.79 4.44 4.04
N VAL A 111 -2.54 5.41 4.57
CA VAL A 111 -1.98 6.55 5.29
C VAL A 111 -1.71 6.22 6.75
N TYR A 112 -0.70 6.86 7.31
CA TYR A 112 -0.24 6.61 8.67
C TYR A 112 -0.44 7.82 9.57
N GLY A 113 -0.64 7.59 10.87
CA GLY A 113 -0.73 8.67 11.86
C GLY A 113 0.52 9.54 11.90
N THR A 114 1.67 8.97 11.55
CA THR A 114 2.98 9.62 11.42
C THR A 114 3.11 10.49 10.15
N THR A 115 2.24 10.30 9.15
CA THR A 115 2.11 11.18 7.97
C THR A 115 1.32 12.43 8.36
N PRO A 116 1.83 13.67 8.16
CA PRO A 116 1.11 14.90 8.47
C PRO A 116 -0.29 14.93 7.86
N GLU A 117 -1.26 15.46 8.60
CA GLU A 117 -2.67 15.48 8.18
C GLU A 117 -2.89 16.11 6.80
N PRO A 118 -2.29 17.27 6.45
CA PRO A 118 -2.46 17.85 5.11
C PRO A 118 -1.97 16.93 3.99
N VAL A 119 -0.85 16.22 4.22
CA VAL A 119 -0.31 15.26 3.24
C VAL A 119 -1.25 14.07 3.08
N ARG A 120 -1.84 13.57 4.18
CA ARG A 120 -2.86 12.50 4.09
C ARG A 120 -4.08 12.96 3.31
N ALA A 121 -4.58 14.16 3.59
CA ALA A 121 -5.74 14.73 2.90
C ALA A 121 -5.47 14.87 1.39
N ALA A 122 -4.30 15.40 1.03
CA ALA A 122 -3.87 15.59 -0.36
C ALA A 122 -3.70 14.26 -1.13
N LEU A 123 -3.39 13.15 -0.46
CA LEU A 123 -3.34 11.82 -1.09
C LEU A 123 -4.71 11.11 -1.11
N LEU A 124 -5.55 11.33 -0.10
CA LEU A 124 -6.88 10.73 -0.02
C LEU A 124 -7.88 11.35 -1.00
N ALA A 125 -7.78 12.64 -1.28
CA ALA A 125 -8.65 13.32 -2.24
C ALA A 125 -8.61 12.67 -3.65
N PRO A 126 -7.46 12.54 -4.32
CA PRO A 126 -7.40 11.89 -5.64
C PRO A 126 -7.73 10.39 -5.57
N ALA A 127 -7.42 9.70 -4.46
CA ALA A 127 -7.81 8.31 -4.29
C ALA A 127 -9.33 8.11 -4.22
N ARG A 128 -10.06 9.05 -3.60
CA ARG A 128 -11.53 9.06 -3.58
C ARG A 128 -12.10 9.29 -4.98
N GLU A 129 -11.50 10.16 -5.77
CA GLU A 129 -11.88 10.35 -7.17
C GLU A 129 -11.61 9.10 -8.02
N ALA A 130 -10.46 8.44 -7.81
CA ALA A 130 -10.15 7.17 -8.47
C ALA A 130 -11.15 6.08 -8.09
N HIS A 131 -11.56 6.01 -6.82
CA HIS A 131 -12.57 5.08 -6.33
C HIS A 131 -13.94 5.37 -6.94
N ALA A 132 -14.41 6.62 -6.93
CA ALA A 132 -15.69 7.01 -7.52
C ALA A 132 -15.76 6.70 -9.03
N ALA A 133 -14.62 6.78 -9.72
CA ALA A 133 -14.50 6.46 -11.14
C ALA A 133 -14.22 4.97 -11.42
N GLY A 134 -14.07 4.12 -10.40
CA GLY A 134 -13.74 2.70 -10.56
C GLY A 134 -12.41 2.46 -11.29
N ARG A 135 -11.39 3.27 -11.02
CA ARG A 135 -10.07 3.18 -11.69
C ARG A 135 -9.10 2.23 -10.98
N GLY A 136 -8.28 1.52 -11.75
CA GLY A 136 -7.20 0.69 -11.24
C GLY A 136 -7.68 -0.36 -10.22
N VAL A 137 -7.09 -0.37 -9.02
CA VAL A 137 -7.47 -1.29 -7.94
C VAL A 137 -8.95 -1.21 -7.59
N TRP A 138 -9.57 -0.04 -7.70
CA TRP A 138 -10.97 0.17 -7.35
C TRP A 138 -11.96 -0.49 -8.33
N ALA A 139 -11.52 -0.82 -9.54
CA ALA A 139 -12.34 -1.54 -10.51
C ALA A 139 -12.65 -2.98 -10.05
N VAL A 140 -11.75 -3.56 -9.25
CA VAL A 140 -11.75 -4.99 -8.90
C VAL A 140 -11.50 -5.26 -7.42
N ASP A 141 -11.49 -4.22 -6.57
CA ASP A 141 -11.27 -4.36 -5.14
C ASP A 141 -12.34 -5.26 -4.51
N ALA A 142 -11.88 -6.30 -3.84
CA ALA A 142 -12.70 -7.26 -3.13
C ALA A 142 -12.52 -7.18 -1.60
N SER A 143 -11.86 -6.13 -1.09
CA SER A 143 -11.62 -5.95 0.34
C SER A 143 -12.91 -6.01 1.17
N GLY A 144 -14.02 -5.50 0.62
CA GLY A 144 -15.35 -5.55 1.23
C GLY A 144 -15.99 -6.94 1.27
N GLY A 145 -15.41 -7.96 0.65
CA GLY A 145 -15.94 -9.32 0.70
C GLY A 145 -15.27 -10.28 -0.29
N PHE A 146 -14.52 -11.24 0.24
CA PHE A 146 -13.86 -12.30 -0.53
C PHE A 146 -13.88 -13.62 0.22
N GLU A 147 -13.59 -14.71 -0.48
CA GLU A 147 -13.44 -16.02 0.14
C GLU A 147 -11.94 -16.31 0.38
N LEU A 148 -11.60 -16.90 1.53
CA LEU A 148 -10.23 -17.31 1.87
C LEU A 148 -10.20 -18.81 2.18
N ARG A 149 -9.99 -19.63 1.13
CA ARG A 149 -9.80 -21.09 1.27
C ARG A 149 -8.33 -21.47 1.38
N SER A 150 -7.51 -20.80 0.58
CA SER A 150 -6.07 -21.03 0.48
C SER A 150 -5.41 -19.78 -0.09
N GLN A 151 -4.08 -19.80 -0.23
CA GLN A 151 -3.35 -18.68 -0.82
C GLN A 151 -3.81 -18.36 -2.25
N ALA A 152 -4.31 -19.35 -3.00
CA ALA A 152 -4.84 -19.13 -4.34
C ALA A 152 -6.09 -18.22 -4.35
N SER A 153 -6.84 -18.15 -3.26
CA SER A 153 -8.04 -17.31 -3.16
C SER A 153 -7.73 -15.81 -3.26
N ILE A 154 -6.52 -15.38 -2.91
CA ILE A 154 -6.05 -13.99 -2.96
C ILE A 154 -4.74 -13.85 -3.75
N GLY A 155 -4.35 -14.90 -4.49
CA GLY A 155 -3.14 -14.91 -5.32
C GLY A 155 -3.32 -14.17 -6.65
N PRO A 156 -2.41 -14.33 -7.63
CA PRO A 156 -2.43 -13.57 -8.88
C PRO A 156 -3.72 -13.67 -9.70
N ALA A 157 -4.45 -14.79 -9.60
CA ALA A 157 -5.74 -15.02 -10.24
C ALA A 157 -6.92 -14.99 -9.24
N GLY A 158 -6.67 -14.59 -8.01
CA GLY A 158 -7.65 -14.53 -6.92
C GLY A 158 -8.27 -13.15 -6.75
N ALA A 159 -8.84 -12.93 -5.57
CA ALA A 159 -9.39 -11.64 -5.17
C ALA A 159 -8.27 -10.63 -4.89
N LEU A 160 -8.37 -9.44 -5.50
CA LEU A 160 -7.54 -8.30 -5.13
C LEU A 160 -8.08 -7.69 -3.83
N ILE A 161 -7.21 -7.52 -2.84
CA ILE A 161 -7.58 -6.90 -1.56
C ILE A 161 -6.50 -5.92 -1.11
N LEU A 162 -6.84 -5.07 -0.13
CA LEU A 162 -5.91 -4.15 0.52
C LEU A 162 -4.60 -4.89 0.88
N PRO A 163 -3.41 -4.41 0.48
CA PRO A 163 -2.19 -5.21 0.61
C PRO A 163 -1.80 -5.52 2.05
N LYS A 164 -2.14 -4.66 3.01
CA LYS A 164 -2.05 -5.01 4.44
C LYS A 164 -2.90 -6.22 4.81
N LEU A 165 -4.16 -6.26 4.38
CA LEU A 165 -5.04 -7.39 4.65
C LEU A 165 -4.56 -8.66 3.96
N PHE A 166 -4.05 -8.55 2.72
CA PHE A 166 -3.39 -9.65 2.02
C PHE A 166 -2.25 -10.25 2.86
N ARG A 167 -1.34 -9.42 3.36
CA ARG A 167 -0.22 -9.86 4.20
C ARG A 167 -0.71 -10.61 5.44
N ARG A 168 -1.75 -10.10 6.13
CA ARG A 168 -2.36 -10.77 7.30
C ARG A 168 -2.98 -12.12 6.93
N CYS A 169 -3.71 -12.18 5.82
CA CYS A 169 -4.34 -13.42 5.34
C CYS A 169 -3.28 -14.46 4.96
N SER A 170 -2.23 -14.06 4.25
CA SER A 170 -1.12 -14.94 3.86
C SER A 170 -0.36 -15.47 5.07
N ASP A 171 -0.03 -14.62 6.05
CA ASP A 171 0.63 -15.05 7.29
C ASP A 171 -0.25 -16.01 8.11
N TYR A 172 -1.56 -15.76 8.17
CA TYR A 172 -2.54 -16.64 8.82
C TYR A 172 -2.61 -18.01 8.14
N LEU A 173 -2.71 -18.05 6.81
CA LEU A 173 -2.72 -19.29 6.03
C LEU A 173 -1.42 -20.09 6.24
N LYS A 174 -0.27 -19.42 6.23
CA LYS A 174 1.05 -20.03 6.48
C LYS A 174 1.18 -20.61 7.89
N ALA A 175 0.49 -20.03 8.88
CA ALA A 175 0.46 -20.54 10.24
C ALA A 175 -0.37 -21.83 10.42
N GLY A 176 -1.03 -22.33 9.36
CA GLY A 176 -1.60 -23.68 9.33
C GLY A 176 -3.03 -23.81 9.85
N MET A 177 -3.79 -22.71 9.98
CA MET A 177 -5.23 -22.69 10.34
C MET A 177 -5.63 -23.76 11.37
N SER A 178 -5.10 -23.67 12.60
CA SER A 178 -5.29 -24.65 13.67
C SER A 178 -6.69 -24.66 14.30
N GLY A 179 -7.75 -24.44 13.50
CA GLY A 179 -9.13 -24.30 13.94
C GLY A 179 -9.52 -22.90 14.44
N GLU A 180 -8.56 -21.99 14.64
CA GLU A 180 -8.84 -20.58 14.92
C GLU A 180 -9.22 -19.82 13.65
N THR A 181 -10.08 -18.80 13.78
CA THR A 181 -10.41 -17.84 12.71
C THR A 181 -9.28 -16.84 12.47
N LEU A 182 -9.31 -16.10 11.35
CA LEU A 182 -8.33 -15.02 11.10
C LEU A 182 -8.39 -13.96 12.20
N ILE A 183 -9.59 -13.61 12.65
CA ILE A 183 -9.82 -12.59 13.68
C ILE A 183 -9.19 -13.03 15.02
N GLU A 184 -9.40 -14.28 15.43
CA GLU A 184 -8.79 -14.82 16.65
C GLU A 184 -7.26 -14.87 16.55
N TRP A 185 -6.74 -15.31 15.40
CA TRP A 185 -5.31 -15.34 15.12
C TRP A 185 -4.65 -13.96 15.20
N LEU A 186 -5.33 -12.92 14.69
CA LEU A 186 -4.89 -11.53 14.75
C LEU A 186 -4.84 -11.04 16.20
N ARG A 187 -5.95 -11.19 16.95
CA ARG A 187 -6.04 -10.75 18.35
C ARG A 187 -4.98 -11.38 19.24
N ARG A 188 -4.67 -12.66 19.02
CA ARG A 188 -3.57 -13.36 19.72
C ARG A 188 -2.18 -12.78 19.40
N ARG A 189 -2.04 -12.08 18.28
CA ARG A 189 -0.82 -11.38 17.82
C ARG A 189 -0.96 -9.87 17.88
N GLN A 190 -1.72 -9.34 18.83
CA GLN A 190 -1.89 -7.89 18.97
C GLN A 190 -0.63 -7.17 19.49
N THR A 191 0.26 -7.88 20.21
CA THR A 191 1.42 -7.27 20.89
C THR A 191 2.73 -7.96 20.54
N GLY A 192 3.84 -7.24 20.72
CA GLY A 192 5.20 -7.75 20.53
C GLY A 192 5.81 -7.34 19.19
N ARG A 193 7.06 -7.78 18.95
CA ARG A 193 7.84 -7.37 17.76
C ARG A 193 7.21 -7.79 16.42
N ASN A 194 6.38 -8.83 16.44
CA ASN A 194 5.68 -9.37 15.27
C ASN A 194 4.16 -9.19 15.42
N ALA A 195 3.73 -8.07 15.99
CA ALA A 195 2.31 -7.75 16.09
C ALA A 195 1.68 -7.72 14.68
N GLN A 196 0.51 -8.34 14.55
CA GLN A 196 -0.23 -8.48 13.29
C GLN A 196 -1.56 -7.72 13.32
N ASP A 197 -2.04 -7.35 14.51
CA ASP A 197 -3.30 -6.64 14.69
C ASP A 197 -3.07 -5.12 14.80
N ASP A 198 -2.85 -4.51 13.63
CA ASP A 198 -2.50 -3.10 13.50
C ASP A 198 -3.55 -2.20 14.19
N PRO A 199 -3.12 -1.20 14.98
CA PRO A 199 -4.02 -0.15 15.43
C PRO A 199 -4.41 0.76 14.24
N VAL A 200 -5.69 1.09 14.12
CA VAL A 200 -6.26 1.89 13.03
C VAL A 200 -7.19 2.94 13.60
N VAL A 201 -7.08 4.19 13.13
CA VAL A 201 -8.06 5.24 13.42
C VAL A 201 -9.14 5.23 12.34
N VAL A 202 -10.40 5.10 12.76
CA VAL A 202 -11.59 5.24 11.91
C VAL A 202 -12.61 6.10 12.65
N GLY A 203 -13.16 7.12 11.99
CA GLY A 203 -14.16 8.01 12.60
C GLY A 203 -13.67 8.68 13.89
N GLY A 204 -12.36 8.99 13.99
CA GLY A 204 -11.74 9.59 15.16
C GLY A 204 -11.51 8.64 16.35
N LYS A 205 -11.78 7.34 16.19
CA LYS A 205 -11.55 6.32 17.23
C LYS A 205 -10.45 5.37 16.82
N THR A 206 -9.57 5.04 17.75
CA THR A 206 -8.59 3.96 17.57
C THR A 206 -9.24 2.61 17.84
N VAL A 207 -9.17 1.72 16.85
CA VAL A 207 -9.62 0.33 16.90
C VAL A 207 -8.49 -0.59 16.42
N ARG A 208 -8.70 -1.91 16.45
CA ARG A 208 -7.79 -2.87 15.83
C ARG A 208 -8.24 -3.26 14.43
N LEU A 209 -7.31 -3.68 13.58
CA LEU A 209 -7.64 -4.21 12.26
C LEU A 209 -8.63 -5.38 12.37
N SER A 210 -8.45 -6.27 13.36
CA SER A 210 -9.36 -7.38 13.63
C SER A 210 -10.79 -6.94 13.96
N ASP A 211 -10.98 -5.76 14.57
CA ASP A 211 -12.31 -5.19 14.86
C ASP A 211 -13.00 -4.63 13.61
N LEU A 212 -12.23 -4.37 12.54
CA LEU A 212 -12.72 -3.91 11.25
C LEU A 212 -13.05 -5.07 10.30
N LEU A 213 -12.78 -6.31 10.70
CA LEU A 213 -13.06 -7.50 9.89
C LEU A 213 -14.31 -8.21 10.38
N ARG A 214 -15.07 -8.75 9.42
CA ARG A 214 -16.09 -9.77 9.67
C ARG A 214 -15.67 -11.06 8.98
N GLN A 215 -15.89 -12.18 9.67
CA GLN A 215 -15.67 -13.51 9.12
C GLN A 215 -16.92 -14.38 9.31
N ASP A 216 -17.40 -14.97 8.23
CA ASP A 216 -18.47 -15.97 8.22
C ASP A 216 -17.97 -17.23 7.49
N GLY A 217 -17.62 -18.25 8.26
CA GLY A 217 -16.88 -19.40 7.76
C GLY A 217 -15.56 -18.97 7.09
N ARG A 218 -15.50 -19.11 5.77
CA ARG A 218 -14.34 -18.73 4.93
C ARG A 218 -14.50 -17.38 4.24
N ARG A 219 -15.64 -16.72 4.39
CA ARG A 219 -15.86 -15.39 3.82
C ARG A 219 -15.33 -14.33 4.77
N ILE A 220 -14.50 -13.44 4.26
CA ILE A 220 -13.89 -12.33 5.01
C ILE A 220 -14.32 -11.03 4.34
N SER A 221 -14.61 -10.01 5.14
CA SER A 221 -14.93 -8.67 4.65
C SER A 221 -14.35 -7.60 5.58
N LEU A 222 -13.69 -6.62 5.01
CA LEU A 222 -13.44 -5.34 5.67
C LEU A 222 -14.76 -4.56 5.76
N THR A 223 -15.10 -4.10 6.96
CA THR A 223 -16.39 -3.45 7.26
C THR A 223 -16.38 -1.94 7.03
N VAL A 224 -15.22 -1.39 6.72
CA VAL A 224 -14.98 0.04 6.45
C VAL A 224 -14.21 0.18 5.14
N SER A 225 -14.34 1.32 4.45
CA SER A 225 -13.53 1.56 3.26
C SER A 225 -12.06 1.74 3.64
N PRO A 226 -11.09 1.23 2.85
CA PRO A 226 -9.69 1.60 3.00
C PRO A 226 -9.44 3.12 2.98
N LEU A 227 -10.33 3.89 2.31
CA LEU A 227 -10.28 5.35 2.23
C LEU A 227 -10.55 6.07 3.56
N ASP A 228 -11.07 5.35 4.57
CA ASP A 228 -11.46 5.90 5.87
C ASP A 228 -10.54 5.43 7.01
N MET A 229 -9.44 4.75 6.66
CA MET A 229 -8.50 4.14 7.61
C MET A 229 -7.21 4.95 7.70
N VAL A 230 -6.76 5.22 8.93
CA VAL A 230 -5.41 5.72 9.21
C VAL A 230 -4.69 4.73 10.11
N PHE A 231 -3.64 4.09 9.60
CA PHE A 231 -2.85 3.12 10.36
C PHE A 231 -1.95 3.82 11.37
N LEU A 232 -1.73 3.21 12.53
CA LEU A 232 -0.78 3.68 13.53
C LEU A 232 0.41 2.71 13.57
N ASP A 233 1.64 3.26 13.58
CA ASP A 233 2.89 2.49 13.74
C ASP A 233 3.14 2.09 15.20
#